data_AF-A0A355U5A3-F1
#
_entry.id   AF-A0A355U5A3-F1
#
_cell.length_a   1.000
_cell.length_b   1.000
_cell.length_c   1.000
_cell.angle_alpha   90.00
_cell.angle_beta   90.00
_cell.angle_gamma   90.00
#
_symmetry.space_group_name_H-M   'P 1'
#
loop_
_entity.id
_entity.type
_entity.pdbx_description
1 polymer ?
#
loop_
_entity_poly.entity_id
_entity_poly.type
_entity_poly.pdbx_seq_one_letter_code
_entity_poly.pdbx_strand_id
1 'polypeptide(L)'
;MLARRLAYSLLLLLLSFSLSAQNTERKDSLVRLLGCDELQQVEEYGVNYRKALGHARFEHNSTLLVCDTALWNVNMNVINAFGNVQIIQNNTVLSSESLDYLIDENLARFRGALVQLRDKDGNTLRTTDLDYNTKDSVAVFRNGGALRDKDGQVIESDDGHYYSKLKTFSFTKNVNMYTDSIFVKTDDLDYNTGTNIAIFGTGTSAWRDNNMLSSQAGVYDRNQEKFTFTKNVHILTESQEAWADTLLYYRGPNNVEMFGHVELLDTTRNVAAVAGYMQYIDSLSFIKLTREPAVIAISEQGEKRDTAFIGADTLILRTIPKCDVAKYEIDASLTRLKEINVDPVTEYRRKAAEAAKAAEEEARKKLEEEDPNAAMASDKGASSAAKPVGNQTGGAIGKPMGSRRQSLPAPWDDFY
;
A
#
# COMPACT_ATOMS: atom_id res chain seq x y z
N MET A 1 -9.77 -53.23 35.14
CA MET A 1 -9.21 -51.86 35.36
C MET A 1 -7.74 -51.84 35.83
N LEU A 2 -7.20 -52.90 36.45
CA LEU A 2 -5.79 -52.96 36.87
C LEU A 2 -4.78 -52.98 35.70
N ALA A 3 -5.06 -53.74 34.62
CA ALA A 3 -4.11 -53.88 33.50
C ALA A 3 -3.86 -52.56 32.73
N ARG A 4 -4.86 -51.67 32.64
CA ARG A 4 -4.68 -50.34 32.05
C ARG A 4 -3.81 -49.42 32.92
N ARG A 5 -3.91 -49.52 34.25
CA ARG A 5 -3.11 -48.70 35.18
C ARG A 5 -1.62 -49.11 35.17
N LEU A 6 -1.33 -50.41 35.07
CA LEU A 6 0.04 -50.92 34.93
C LEU A 6 0.72 -50.51 33.61
N ALA A 7 -0.04 -50.41 32.51
CA ALA A 7 0.49 -49.95 31.23
C ALA A 7 0.90 -48.46 31.26
N TYR A 8 0.14 -47.59 31.94
CA TYR A 8 0.53 -46.18 32.10
C TYR A 8 1.72 -45.99 33.04
N SER A 9 1.85 -46.83 34.07
CA SER A 9 3.03 -46.82 34.96
C SER A 9 4.31 -47.26 34.26
N LEU A 10 4.24 -48.21 33.32
CA LEU A 10 5.39 -48.65 32.54
C LEU A 10 5.80 -47.61 31.47
N LEU A 11 4.84 -46.87 30.91
CA LEU A 11 5.08 -45.81 29.94
C LEU A 11 5.72 -44.56 30.59
N LEU A 12 5.40 -44.26 31.84
CA LEU A 12 6.01 -43.17 32.61
C LEU A 12 7.44 -43.48 33.08
N LEU A 13 7.78 -44.76 33.29
CA LEU A 13 9.14 -45.17 33.68
C LEU A 13 10.13 -45.16 32.50
N LEU A 14 9.64 -45.29 31.26
CA LEU A 14 10.44 -45.26 30.03
C LEU A 14 10.72 -43.84 29.51
N LEU A 15 10.03 -42.80 30.00
CA LEU A 15 10.35 -41.40 29.68
C LEU A 15 11.47 -40.79 30.56
N SER A 16 11.89 -41.48 31.62
CA SER A 16 12.88 -40.98 32.59
C SER A 16 14.35 -41.27 32.25
N PHE A 17 14.66 -41.92 31.12
CA PHE A 17 16.02 -42.38 30.80
C PHE A 17 16.71 -41.72 29.60
N SER A 18 16.21 -40.57 29.13
CA SER A 18 16.81 -39.85 27.99
C SER A 18 17.08 -38.38 28.31
N LEU A 19 17.65 -38.09 29.48
CA LEU A 19 18.29 -36.81 29.77
C LEU A 19 19.79 -37.03 29.92
N SER A 20 20.42 -37.49 28.84
CA SER A 20 21.84 -37.19 28.65
C SER A 20 21.93 -35.69 28.45
N ALA A 21 22.25 -34.98 29.53
CA ALA A 21 22.77 -33.63 29.46
C ALA A 21 23.93 -33.65 28.47
N GLN A 22 23.70 -33.09 27.28
CA GLN A 22 24.79 -32.71 26.40
C GLN A 22 25.54 -31.62 27.15
N ASN A 23 26.58 -32.02 27.88
CA ASN A 23 27.71 -31.14 28.13
C ASN A 23 28.29 -30.81 26.76
N THR A 24 27.71 -29.81 26.10
CA THR A 24 28.40 -29.08 25.06
C THR A 24 29.63 -28.52 25.76
N GLU A 25 30.79 -29.13 25.52
CA GLU A 25 32.06 -28.53 25.87
C GLU A 25 31.97 -27.06 25.44
N ARG A 26 32.09 -26.14 26.41
CA ARG A 26 32.42 -24.76 26.09
C ARG A 26 33.75 -24.83 25.35
N LYS A 27 33.69 -24.87 24.03
CA LYS A 27 34.81 -24.56 23.18
C LYS A 27 35.11 -23.10 23.48
N ASP A 28 35.94 -22.87 24.50
CA ASP A 28 36.43 -21.54 24.83
C ASP A 28 37.02 -20.98 23.55
N SER A 29 36.34 -20.00 22.98
CA SER A 29 36.81 -19.34 21.79
C SER A 29 37.96 -18.45 22.22
N LEU A 30 39.17 -18.94 22.03
CA LEU A 30 40.38 -18.21 22.38
C LEU A 30 40.57 -17.04 21.41
N VAL A 31 40.76 -15.84 21.98
CA VAL A 31 41.18 -14.67 21.22
C VAL A 31 42.68 -14.73 20.94
N ARG A 32 43.07 -14.46 19.70
CA ARG A 32 44.47 -14.48 19.26
C ARG A 32 44.86 -13.10 18.75
N LEU A 33 45.94 -12.54 19.29
CA LEU A 33 46.63 -11.42 18.66
C LEU A 33 47.46 -11.98 17.50
N LEU A 34 47.09 -11.62 16.27
CA LEU A 34 47.77 -12.05 15.04
C LEU A 34 49.03 -11.23 14.75
N GLY A 35 49.07 -9.97 15.19
CA GLY A 35 50.22 -9.10 15.06
C GLY A 35 49.90 -7.64 15.36
N CYS A 36 50.95 -6.89 15.65
CA CYS A 36 51.02 -5.44 15.80
C CYS A 36 52.47 -5.02 15.58
N ASP A 37 52.73 -3.72 15.44
CA ASP A 37 54.08 -3.19 15.23
C ASP A 37 54.86 -3.17 16.56
N GLU A 38 54.20 -2.86 17.67
CA GLU A 38 54.78 -2.86 19.01
C GLU A 38 53.78 -3.40 20.05
N LEU A 39 54.28 -4.18 21.01
CA LEU A 39 53.49 -4.70 22.12
C LEU A 39 54.11 -4.29 23.45
N GLN A 40 53.36 -3.53 24.25
CA GLN A 40 53.78 -3.05 25.57
C GLN A 40 52.91 -3.65 26.67
N GLN A 41 53.48 -3.88 27.84
CA GLN A 41 52.71 -4.13 29.05
C GLN A 41 52.59 -2.83 29.83
N VAL A 42 51.36 -2.43 30.15
CA VAL A 42 51.06 -1.17 30.84
C VAL A 42 50.20 -1.47 32.06
N GLU A 43 50.50 -0.84 33.17
CA GLU A 43 49.66 -0.85 34.36
C GLU A 43 48.99 0.51 34.51
N GLU A 44 47.67 0.54 34.55
CA GLU A 44 46.88 1.76 34.72
C GLU A 44 45.84 1.53 35.81
N TYR A 45 45.89 2.37 36.86
CA TYR A 45 45.04 2.26 38.05
C TYR A 45 45.04 0.86 38.72
N GLY A 46 46.20 0.19 38.75
CA GLY A 46 46.34 -1.16 39.31
C GLY A 46 45.84 -2.29 38.40
N VAL A 47 45.46 -1.97 37.17
CA VAL A 47 44.99 -2.92 36.17
C VAL A 47 46.05 -3.09 35.08
N ASN A 48 46.40 -4.35 34.80
CA ASN A 48 47.39 -4.69 33.77
C ASN A 48 46.72 -4.82 32.39
N TYR A 49 47.29 -4.13 31.40
CA TYR A 49 46.88 -4.17 30.00
C TYR A 49 48.04 -4.61 29.11
N ARG A 50 47.72 -5.35 28.05
CA ARG A 50 48.59 -5.54 26.89
C ARG A 50 48.21 -4.48 25.86
N LYS A 51 49.08 -3.50 25.65
CA LYS A 51 48.90 -2.42 24.69
C LYS A 51 49.55 -2.80 23.36
N ALA A 52 48.73 -3.09 22.36
CA ALA A 52 49.17 -3.37 21.00
C ALA A 52 49.09 -2.07 20.17
N LEU A 53 50.20 -1.66 19.59
CA LEU A 53 50.37 -0.41 18.85
C LEU A 53 50.74 -0.69 17.40
N GLY A 54 50.09 0.02 16.48
CA GLY A 54 50.33 -0.06 15.03
C GLY A 54 49.77 -1.34 14.41
N HIS A 55 48.85 -1.21 13.46
CA HIS A 55 48.30 -2.32 12.66
C HIS A 55 47.89 -3.55 13.51
N ALA A 56 47.27 -3.32 14.67
CA ALA A 56 46.89 -4.38 15.59
C ALA A 56 45.76 -5.22 14.98
N ARG A 57 45.95 -6.55 14.99
CA ARG A 57 45.01 -7.52 14.42
C ARG A 57 44.70 -8.62 15.40
N PHE A 58 43.42 -8.82 15.72
CA PHE A 58 42.95 -9.89 16.59
C PHE A 58 42.00 -10.82 15.83
N GLU A 59 42.04 -12.11 16.16
CA GLU A 59 41.11 -13.10 15.64
C GLU A 59 40.31 -13.74 16.78
N HIS A 60 38.99 -13.77 16.64
CA HIS A 60 38.07 -14.43 17.56
C HIS A 60 36.90 -15.03 16.77
N ASN A 61 36.60 -16.33 16.90
CA ASN A 61 35.48 -16.96 16.17
C ASN A 61 35.44 -16.67 14.66
N SER A 62 36.58 -16.80 13.97
CA SER A 62 36.72 -16.47 12.54
C SER A 62 36.32 -15.03 12.18
N THR A 63 36.37 -14.14 13.16
CA THR A 63 36.15 -12.70 13.04
C THR A 63 37.49 -12.01 13.20
N LEU A 64 37.82 -11.13 12.26
CA LEU A 64 39.03 -10.33 12.30
C LEU A 64 38.70 -8.95 12.84
N LEU A 65 39.33 -8.56 13.94
CA LEU A 65 39.35 -7.20 14.47
C LEU A 65 40.66 -6.53 14.07
N VAL A 66 40.57 -5.35 13.45
CA VAL A 66 41.72 -4.53 13.04
C VAL A 66 41.59 -3.14 13.65
N CYS A 67 42.69 -2.56 14.12
CA CYS A 67 42.74 -1.18 14.63
C CYS A 67 44.17 -0.64 14.67
N ASP A 68 44.32 0.66 14.91
CA ASP A 68 45.63 1.29 15.09
C ASP A 68 46.21 0.99 16.48
N THR A 69 45.37 1.01 17.52
CA THR A 69 45.77 0.76 18.91
C THR A 69 44.73 -0.09 19.63
N ALA A 70 45.18 -1.06 20.41
CA ALA A 70 44.31 -1.83 21.30
C ALA A 70 44.88 -1.94 22.71
N LEU A 71 44.02 -1.75 23.72
CA LEU A 71 44.28 -2.09 25.11
C LEU A 71 43.55 -3.38 25.42
N TRP A 72 44.31 -4.46 25.62
CA TRP A 72 43.76 -5.77 25.93
C TRP A 72 43.93 -6.09 27.42
N ASN A 73 42.81 -6.14 28.13
CA ASN A 73 42.75 -6.67 29.47
C ASN A 73 42.48 -8.17 29.44
N VAL A 74 43.51 -8.97 29.74
CA VAL A 74 43.44 -10.43 29.70
C VAL A 74 42.64 -11.00 30.88
N ASN A 75 42.58 -10.30 32.02
CA ASN A 75 41.86 -10.78 33.20
C ASN A 75 40.35 -10.52 33.09
N MET A 76 39.97 -9.39 32.50
CA MET A 76 38.56 -9.02 32.29
C MET A 76 38.02 -9.48 30.94
N ASN A 77 38.85 -10.07 30.06
CA ASN A 77 38.47 -10.50 28.72
C ASN A 77 37.84 -9.36 27.88
N VAL A 78 38.48 -8.17 27.92
CA VAL A 78 38.04 -6.98 27.16
C VAL A 78 39.17 -6.45 26.29
N ILE A 79 38.84 -6.09 25.05
CA ILE A 79 39.73 -5.33 24.16
C ILE A 79 39.09 -3.98 23.86
N ASN A 80 39.74 -2.89 24.26
CA ASN A 80 39.38 -1.54 23.84
C ASN A 80 40.23 -1.18 22.63
N ALA A 81 39.61 -0.99 21.47
CA ALA A 81 40.29 -0.68 20.21
C ALA A 81 40.02 0.77 19.78
N PHE A 82 41.03 1.43 19.24
CA PHE A 82 41.03 2.84 18.86
C PHE A 82 41.74 3.06 17.54
N GLY A 83 41.19 3.95 16.71
CA GLY A 83 41.75 4.35 15.43
C GLY A 83 41.52 3.30 14.35
N ASN A 84 40.91 3.72 13.22
CA ASN A 84 40.62 2.88 12.06
C ASN A 84 40.05 1.48 12.40
N VAL A 85 39.14 1.43 13.38
CA VAL A 85 38.66 0.16 13.91
C VAL A 85 37.74 -0.52 12.91
N GLN A 86 37.98 -1.82 12.67
CA GLN A 86 37.18 -2.64 11.79
C GLN A 86 36.96 -4.05 12.36
N ILE A 87 35.73 -4.53 12.27
CA ILE A 87 35.41 -5.96 12.35
C ILE A 87 35.06 -6.47 10.96
N ILE A 88 35.71 -7.55 10.56
CA ILE A 88 35.51 -8.22 9.28
C ILE A 88 35.06 -9.65 9.54
N GLN A 89 33.85 -9.99 9.10
CA GLN A 89 33.29 -11.34 9.21
C GLN A 89 32.39 -11.63 8.01
N ASN A 90 32.58 -12.76 7.32
CA ASN A 90 31.70 -13.19 6.22
C ASN A 90 31.44 -12.10 5.15
N ASN A 91 32.48 -11.36 4.76
CA ASN A 91 32.41 -10.21 3.84
C ASN A 91 31.54 -9.03 4.33
N THR A 92 31.09 -9.05 5.57
CA THR A 92 30.53 -7.89 6.27
C THR A 92 31.67 -7.14 6.96
N VAL A 93 31.71 -5.82 6.79
CA VAL A 93 32.70 -4.94 7.41
C VAL A 93 31.96 -3.94 8.28
N LEU A 94 32.27 -3.94 9.58
CA LEU A 94 31.80 -2.94 10.52
C LEU A 94 32.98 -2.04 10.89
N SER A 95 32.80 -0.73 10.89
CA SER A 95 33.88 0.22 11.14
C SER A 95 33.44 1.40 12.01
N SER A 96 34.36 1.87 12.86
CA SER A 96 34.18 3.05 13.72
C SER A 96 35.54 3.65 14.12
N GLU A 97 35.49 4.75 14.88
CA GLU A 97 36.68 5.32 15.54
C GLU A 97 37.13 4.51 16.76
N SER A 98 36.18 3.91 17.48
CA SER A 98 36.44 3.14 18.70
C SER A 98 35.49 1.95 18.86
N LEU A 99 35.96 0.93 19.57
CA LEU A 99 35.23 -0.30 19.86
C LEU A 99 35.60 -0.83 21.23
N ASP A 100 34.60 -1.26 21.99
CA ASP A 100 34.80 -2.17 23.12
C ASP A 100 34.39 -3.58 22.71
N TYR A 101 35.33 -4.52 22.76
CA TYR A 101 35.06 -5.93 22.51
C TYR A 101 35.04 -6.74 23.81
N LEU A 102 33.85 -7.18 24.20
CA LEU A 102 33.62 -8.06 25.35
C LEU A 102 33.71 -9.51 24.87
N ILE A 103 34.85 -10.14 25.13
CA ILE A 103 35.21 -11.44 24.54
C ILE A 103 34.25 -12.54 25.02
N ASP A 104 33.98 -12.59 26.33
CA ASP A 104 33.13 -13.63 26.93
C ASP A 104 31.68 -13.58 26.41
N GLU A 105 31.22 -12.39 26.03
CA GLU A 105 29.88 -12.14 25.48
C GLU A 105 29.84 -12.27 23.95
N ASN A 106 30.99 -12.34 23.28
CA ASN A 106 31.11 -12.22 21.82
C ASN A 106 30.54 -10.89 21.30
N LEU A 107 30.61 -9.83 22.11
CA LEU A 107 29.92 -8.57 21.87
C LEU A 107 30.91 -7.46 21.51
N ALA A 108 30.73 -6.88 20.33
CA ALA A 108 31.46 -5.73 19.84
C ALA A 108 30.57 -4.48 19.91
N ARG A 109 30.91 -3.52 20.78
CA ARG A 109 30.16 -2.28 20.98
C ARG A 109 30.85 -1.13 20.26
N PHE A 110 30.34 -0.77 19.09
CA PHE A 110 30.83 0.33 18.27
C PHE A 110 30.19 1.63 18.75
N ARG A 111 31.01 2.65 19.04
CA ARG A 111 30.55 3.98 19.44
C ARG A 111 31.37 5.05 18.72
N GLY A 112 30.71 6.13 18.32
CA GLY A 112 31.38 7.29 17.74
C GLY A 112 30.44 8.18 16.91
N ALA A 113 31.02 9.23 16.32
CA ALA A 113 30.27 10.14 15.44
C ALA A 113 29.79 9.45 14.16
N LEU A 114 30.49 8.39 13.73
CA LEU A 114 30.11 7.56 12.59
C LEU A 114 30.49 6.10 12.86
N VAL A 115 29.47 5.25 12.91
CA VAL A 115 29.58 3.80 12.82
C VAL A 115 28.97 3.37 11.50
N GLN A 116 29.69 2.54 10.76
CA GLN A 116 29.27 2.09 9.44
C GLN A 116 29.35 0.57 9.36
N LEU A 117 28.26 -0.05 8.90
CA LEU A 117 28.21 -1.46 8.51
C LEU A 117 28.05 -1.53 6.99
N ARG A 118 28.95 -2.26 6.34
CA ARG A 118 28.84 -2.61 4.92
C ARG A 118 28.61 -4.11 4.81
N ASP A 119 27.52 -4.50 4.18
CA ASP A 119 27.24 -5.91 3.91
C ASP A 119 27.97 -6.42 2.66
N LYS A 120 27.81 -7.71 2.39
CA LYS A 120 28.42 -8.38 1.24
C LYS A 120 27.82 -8.01 -0.12
N ASP A 121 26.59 -7.48 -0.13
CA ASP A 121 25.87 -7.11 -1.35
C ASP A 121 26.10 -5.61 -1.71
N GLY A 122 26.88 -4.88 -0.90
CA GLY A 122 27.29 -3.50 -1.14
C GLY A 122 26.44 -2.45 -0.43
N ASN A 123 25.50 -2.86 0.43
CA ASN A 123 24.63 -1.95 1.17
C ASN A 123 25.38 -1.39 2.38
N THR A 124 25.07 -0.14 2.74
CA THR A 124 25.77 0.59 3.81
C THR A 124 24.78 1.13 4.83
N LEU A 125 24.83 0.62 6.05
CA LEU A 125 24.12 1.16 7.21
C LEU A 125 25.04 2.12 7.96
N ARG A 126 24.52 3.29 8.33
CA ARG A 126 25.21 4.30 9.16
C ARG A 126 24.41 4.61 10.41
N THR A 127 25.10 4.73 11.53
CA THR A 127 24.55 5.05 12.85
C THR A 127 25.66 5.63 13.74
N THR A 128 25.38 5.86 15.02
CA THR A 128 26.34 6.31 16.05
C THR A 128 26.56 5.25 17.14
N ASP A 129 25.59 4.35 17.33
CA ASP A 129 25.61 3.26 18.31
C ASP A 129 25.21 1.95 17.63
N LEU A 130 26.13 0.99 17.60
CA LEU A 130 25.88 -0.34 17.09
C LEU A 130 26.56 -1.41 17.94
N ASP A 131 25.80 -2.42 18.32
CA ASP A 131 26.26 -3.61 19.01
C ASP A 131 26.24 -4.80 18.06
N TYR A 132 27.36 -5.52 17.95
CA TYR A 132 27.50 -6.66 17.05
C TYR A 132 27.88 -7.92 17.82
N ASN A 133 27.02 -8.93 17.75
CA ASN A 133 27.32 -10.25 18.27
C ASN A 133 28.08 -11.06 17.21
N THR A 134 29.37 -11.35 17.45
CA THR A 134 30.25 -12.03 16.49
C THR A 134 29.96 -13.52 16.35
N LYS A 135 29.30 -14.15 17.33
CA LYS A 135 28.89 -15.55 17.28
C LYS A 135 27.63 -15.74 16.43
N ASP A 136 26.63 -14.89 16.67
CA ASP A 136 25.34 -14.98 15.99
C ASP A 136 25.34 -14.23 14.65
N SER A 137 26.29 -13.31 14.45
CA SER A 137 26.42 -12.41 13.30
C SER A 137 25.21 -11.49 13.18
N VAL A 138 24.82 -10.89 14.30
CA VAL A 138 23.68 -9.97 14.43
C VAL A 138 24.19 -8.62 14.88
N ALA A 139 23.90 -7.58 14.10
CA ALA A 139 24.09 -6.19 14.50
C ALA A 139 22.77 -5.62 15.03
N VAL A 140 22.86 -4.77 16.04
CA VAL A 140 21.73 -4.02 16.61
C VAL A 140 22.15 -2.57 16.69
N PHE A 141 21.40 -1.67 16.05
CA PHE A 141 21.60 -0.24 16.20
C PHE A 141 20.43 0.39 16.96
N ARG A 142 20.70 1.50 17.63
CA ARG A 142 19.74 2.27 18.42
C ARG A 142 19.95 3.75 18.23
N ASN A 143 18.92 4.55 18.50
CA ASN A 143 18.96 6.01 18.43
C ASN A 143 19.23 6.58 17.02
N GLY A 144 18.74 5.88 16.00
CA GLY A 144 18.82 6.29 14.60
C GLY A 144 19.78 5.43 13.80
N GLY A 145 19.32 4.97 12.65
CA GLY A 145 20.14 4.31 11.64
C GLY A 145 19.59 4.59 10.25
N ALA A 146 20.51 4.75 9.29
CA ALA A 146 20.18 4.96 7.88
C ALA A 146 20.89 3.93 7.01
N LEU A 147 20.12 3.05 6.39
CA LEU A 147 20.59 2.13 5.36
C LEU A 147 20.49 2.81 4.00
N ARG A 148 21.60 2.85 3.27
CA ARG A 148 21.62 3.16 1.84
C ARG A 148 22.01 1.91 1.07
N ASP A 149 21.14 1.48 0.18
CA ASP A 149 21.42 0.35 -0.68
C ASP A 149 22.31 0.72 -1.87
N LYS A 150 22.74 -0.29 -2.64
CA LYS A 150 23.64 -0.13 -3.78
C LYS A 150 23.09 0.74 -4.91
N ASP A 151 21.77 0.82 -5.12
CA ASP A 151 21.18 1.63 -6.20
C ASP A 151 20.54 2.93 -5.68
N GLY A 152 20.75 3.26 -4.40
CA GLY A 152 20.45 4.57 -3.81
C GLY A 152 19.14 4.68 -3.04
N GLN A 153 18.39 3.59 -2.85
CA GLN A 153 17.25 3.57 -1.93
C GLN A 153 17.74 3.80 -0.50
N VAL A 154 17.00 4.58 0.28
CA VAL A 154 17.33 4.88 1.67
C VAL A 154 16.22 4.39 2.58
N ILE A 155 16.58 3.71 3.67
CA ILE A 155 15.67 3.30 4.75
C ILE A 155 16.23 3.82 6.06
N GLU A 156 15.41 4.52 6.83
CA GLU A 156 15.76 5.12 8.12
C GLU A 156 14.82 4.61 9.21
N SER A 157 15.34 4.42 10.43
CA SER A 157 14.54 4.13 11.63
C SER A 157 15.29 4.52 12.90
N ASP A 158 14.59 4.54 14.03
CA ASP A 158 15.25 4.77 15.33
C ASP A 158 16.01 3.53 15.79
N ASP A 159 15.42 2.34 15.64
CA ASP A 159 16.01 1.09 16.07
C ASP A 159 16.00 0.06 14.94
N GLY A 160 16.94 -0.88 14.95
CA GLY A 160 16.92 -1.97 14.01
C GLY A 160 18.03 -2.99 14.18
N HIS A 161 17.94 -4.05 13.38
CA HIS A 161 18.79 -5.22 13.44
C HIS A 161 19.29 -5.57 12.04
N TYR A 162 20.50 -6.11 11.95
CA TYR A 162 20.99 -6.75 10.74
C TYR A 162 21.40 -8.19 11.03
N TYR A 163 20.71 -9.13 10.37
CA TYR A 163 20.98 -10.56 10.44
C TYR A 163 21.85 -10.97 9.24
N SER A 164 23.18 -10.94 9.41
CA SER A 164 24.14 -11.18 8.32
C SER A 164 23.93 -12.52 7.61
N LYS A 165 23.59 -13.58 8.37
CA LYS A 165 23.33 -14.93 7.84
C LYS A 165 22.06 -14.98 6.96
N LEU A 166 21.03 -14.22 7.32
CA LEU A 166 19.75 -14.16 6.60
C LEU A 166 19.74 -13.09 5.50
N LYS A 167 20.74 -12.20 5.50
CA LYS A 167 20.80 -11.00 4.68
C LYS A 167 19.58 -10.08 4.86
N THR A 168 19.14 -9.93 6.11
CA THR A 168 17.92 -9.18 6.43
C THR A 168 18.22 -8.03 7.37
N PHE A 169 17.82 -6.83 6.98
CA PHE A 169 17.71 -5.67 7.86
C PHE A 169 16.27 -5.56 8.35
N SER A 170 16.09 -5.46 9.66
CA SER A 170 14.79 -5.24 10.30
C SER A 170 14.81 -3.86 10.96
N PHE A 171 13.88 -3.00 10.56
CA PHE A 171 13.76 -1.62 11.03
C PHE A 171 12.49 -1.48 11.85
N THR A 172 12.58 -0.76 12.97
CA THR A 172 11.45 -0.54 13.89
C THR A 172 11.48 0.88 14.44
N LYS A 173 10.30 1.43 14.73
CA LYS A 173 10.08 2.80 15.24
C LYS A 173 10.48 3.89 14.23
N ASN A 174 9.50 4.71 13.85
CA ASN A 174 9.67 5.81 12.90
C ASN A 174 10.35 5.37 11.59
N VAL A 175 9.86 4.27 11.00
CA VAL A 175 10.48 3.70 9.81
C VAL A 175 10.05 4.46 8.56
N ASN A 176 11.04 4.95 7.82
CA ASN A 176 10.89 5.77 6.62
C ASN A 176 11.70 5.15 5.49
N MET A 177 11.07 4.87 4.34
CA MET A 177 11.72 4.40 3.14
C MET A 177 11.55 5.41 2.01
N TYR A 178 12.66 5.74 1.36
CA TYR A 178 12.71 6.69 0.26
C TYR A 178 13.20 5.98 -1.01
N THR A 179 12.40 6.07 -2.06
CA THR A 179 12.85 5.81 -3.44
C THR A 179 13.00 7.15 -4.19
N ASP A 180 13.37 7.06 -5.45
CA ASP A 180 13.35 8.15 -6.44
C ASP A 180 12.00 8.87 -6.62
N SER A 181 10.86 8.22 -6.34
CA SER A 181 9.53 8.78 -6.61
C SER A 181 8.49 8.50 -5.54
N ILE A 182 8.80 7.65 -4.55
CA ILE A 182 7.85 7.21 -3.53
C ILE A 182 8.49 7.31 -2.16
N PHE A 183 7.75 7.90 -1.23
CA PHE A 183 8.06 7.90 0.19
C PHE A 183 7.09 6.94 0.90
N VAL A 184 7.61 6.07 1.76
CA VAL A 184 6.81 5.13 2.56
C VAL A 184 7.16 5.29 4.04
N LYS A 185 6.13 5.42 4.88
CA LYS A 185 6.23 5.38 6.34
C LYS A 185 5.49 4.16 6.86
N THR A 186 6.05 3.46 7.84
CA THR A 186 5.44 2.24 8.41
C THR A 186 5.93 2.01 9.84
N ASP A 187 5.24 1.14 10.60
CA ASP A 187 5.65 0.82 11.99
C ASP A 187 6.95 0.01 12.05
N ASP A 188 7.07 -0.97 11.14
CA ASP A 188 8.21 -1.86 10.98
C ASP A 188 8.44 -2.21 9.50
N LEU A 189 9.68 -2.55 9.16
CA LEU A 189 10.08 -2.94 7.80
C LEU A 189 11.17 -4.01 7.84
N ASP A 190 10.96 -5.12 7.14
CA ASP A 190 11.98 -6.14 6.90
C ASP A 190 12.47 -6.05 5.45
N TYR A 191 13.76 -5.78 5.26
CA TYR A 191 14.41 -5.72 3.96
C TYR A 191 15.41 -6.85 3.77
N ASN A 192 15.13 -7.73 2.81
CA ASN A 192 16.06 -8.78 2.41
C ASN A 192 16.91 -8.33 1.22
N THR A 193 18.22 -8.19 1.42
CA THR A 193 19.16 -7.72 0.39
C THR A 193 19.47 -8.78 -0.66
N GLY A 194 19.21 -10.06 -0.37
CA GLY A 194 19.39 -11.16 -1.30
C GLY A 194 18.26 -11.28 -2.32
N THR A 195 17.02 -11.05 -1.90
CA THR A 195 15.84 -11.10 -2.77
C THR A 195 15.39 -9.73 -3.27
N ASN A 196 15.92 -8.65 -2.70
CA ASN A 196 15.46 -7.27 -2.92
C ASN A 196 13.96 -7.07 -2.63
N ILE A 197 13.49 -7.69 -1.54
CA ILE A 197 12.10 -7.58 -1.09
C ILE A 197 12.09 -6.80 0.22
N ALA A 198 11.28 -5.73 0.28
CA ALA A 198 10.91 -5.05 1.51
C ALA A 198 9.49 -5.43 1.90
N ILE A 199 9.28 -5.84 3.15
CA ILE A 199 7.96 -6.14 3.71
C ILE A 199 7.65 -5.04 4.72
N PHE A 200 6.50 -4.39 4.55
CA PHE A 200 6.00 -3.35 5.44
C PHE A 200 5.03 -3.97 6.45
N GLY A 201 5.17 -3.56 7.71
CA GLY A 201 4.27 -3.91 8.79
C GLY A 201 2.93 -3.17 8.73
N THR A 202 2.39 -2.87 9.90
CA THR A 202 1.14 -2.09 10.01
C THR A 202 1.39 -0.59 9.89
N GLY A 203 0.30 0.19 9.80
CA GLY A 203 0.40 1.64 9.76
C GLY A 203 1.12 2.18 8.52
N THR A 204 1.13 1.41 7.43
CA THR A 204 1.86 1.78 6.21
C THR A 204 1.13 2.89 5.47
N SER A 205 1.83 3.99 5.25
CA SER A 205 1.39 5.09 4.40
C SER A 205 2.44 5.35 3.32
N ALA A 206 2.00 5.59 2.09
CA ALA A 206 2.87 5.86 0.96
C ALA A 206 2.44 7.15 0.26
N TRP A 207 3.41 7.94 -0.18
CA TRP A 207 3.18 9.19 -0.88
C TRP A 207 3.92 9.21 -2.21
N ARG A 208 3.24 9.72 -3.23
CA ARG A 208 3.81 10.05 -4.54
C ARG A 208 3.22 11.39 -4.96
N ASP A 209 4.07 12.40 -5.08
CA ASP A 209 3.65 13.79 -5.30
C ASP A 209 2.62 14.22 -4.24
N ASN A 210 1.41 14.61 -4.66
CA ASN A 210 0.31 14.99 -3.77
C ASN A 210 -0.65 13.82 -3.45
N ASN A 211 -0.36 12.62 -3.93
CA ASN A 211 -1.21 11.45 -3.73
C ASN A 211 -0.73 10.66 -2.51
N MET A 212 -1.69 10.23 -1.69
CA MET A 212 -1.46 9.42 -0.50
C MET A 212 -2.14 8.07 -0.64
N LEU A 213 -1.50 7.03 -0.15
CA LEU A 213 -2.08 5.71 0.07
C LEU A 213 -1.85 5.30 1.52
N SER A 214 -2.83 4.64 2.14
CA SER A 214 -2.66 3.96 3.43
C SER A 214 -3.08 2.49 3.35
N SER A 215 -2.47 1.63 4.16
CA SER A 215 -2.75 0.19 4.25
C SER A 215 -2.22 -0.42 5.56
N GLN A 216 -2.60 -1.66 5.87
CA GLN A 216 -2.16 -2.37 7.08
C GLN A 216 -1.08 -3.43 6.83
N ALA A 217 -0.64 -3.59 5.59
CA ALA A 217 0.50 -4.41 5.21
C ALA A 217 0.90 -4.11 3.77
N GLY A 218 2.18 -4.25 3.46
CA GLY A 218 2.60 -4.20 2.07
C GLY A 218 3.92 -4.89 1.79
N VAL A 219 4.22 -5.02 0.51
CA VAL A 219 5.45 -5.61 -0.01
C VAL A 219 5.92 -4.76 -1.18
N TYR A 220 7.22 -4.47 -1.20
CA TYR A 220 7.90 -3.91 -2.37
C TYR A 220 8.89 -4.93 -2.91
N ASP A 221 8.58 -5.46 -4.10
CA ASP A 221 9.52 -6.23 -4.90
C ASP A 221 10.24 -5.26 -5.83
N ARG A 222 11.49 -4.98 -5.49
CA ARG A 222 12.29 -4.02 -6.25
C ARG A 222 12.71 -4.57 -7.61
N ASN A 223 12.91 -5.87 -7.77
CA ASN A 223 13.32 -6.43 -9.06
C ASN A 223 12.22 -6.22 -10.13
N GLN A 224 10.96 -6.20 -9.69
CA GLN A 224 9.80 -5.95 -10.53
C GLN A 224 9.31 -4.50 -10.47
N GLU A 225 9.95 -3.68 -9.64
CA GLU A 225 9.48 -2.34 -9.26
C GLU A 225 7.98 -2.31 -8.92
N LYS A 226 7.53 -3.28 -8.11
CA LYS A 226 6.12 -3.54 -7.84
C LYS A 226 5.83 -3.40 -6.35
N PHE A 227 4.89 -2.52 -6.04
CA PHE A 227 4.28 -2.42 -4.72
C PHE A 227 3.02 -3.28 -4.66
N THR A 228 2.81 -3.96 -3.54
CA THR A 228 1.59 -4.69 -3.22
C THR A 228 1.15 -4.26 -1.84
N PHE A 229 0.05 -3.51 -1.75
CA PHE A 229 -0.56 -3.09 -0.49
C PHE A 229 -1.79 -3.96 -0.23
N THR A 230 -2.00 -4.35 1.02
CA THR A 230 -3.08 -5.24 1.41
C THR A 230 -3.69 -4.77 2.72
N LYS A 231 -4.95 -5.19 2.96
CA LYS A 231 -5.74 -4.90 4.17
C LYS A 231 -6.04 -3.41 4.33
N ASN A 232 -7.30 -3.04 4.09
CA ASN A 232 -7.81 -1.67 4.19
C ASN A 232 -6.98 -0.68 3.36
N VAL A 233 -6.79 -0.97 2.08
CA VAL A 233 -6.10 -0.05 1.19
C VAL A 233 -7.01 1.14 0.94
N HIS A 234 -6.50 2.34 1.18
CA HIS A 234 -7.18 3.60 0.92
C HIS A 234 -6.26 4.53 0.14
N ILE A 235 -6.79 5.20 -0.87
CA ILE A 235 -6.07 6.13 -1.74
C ILE A 235 -6.77 7.46 -1.69
N LEU A 236 -6.00 8.52 -1.54
CA LEU A 236 -6.48 9.89 -1.57
C LEU A 236 -5.63 10.72 -2.53
N THR A 237 -6.30 11.34 -3.48
CA THR A 237 -5.73 12.33 -4.40
C THR A 237 -6.50 13.64 -4.25
N GLU A 238 -6.14 14.67 -5.02
CA GLU A 238 -6.85 15.96 -5.00
C GLU A 238 -8.34 15.84 -5.37
N SER A 239 -8.70 14.93 -6.28
CA SER A 239 -10.04 14.84 -6.87
C SER A 239 -10.70 13.46 -6.75
N GLN A 240 -9.95 12.47 -6.26
CA GLN A 240 -10.38 11.09 -6.22
C GLN A 240 -10.02 10.45 -4.90
N GLU A 241 -10.91 9.61 -4.41
CA GLU A 241 -10.74 8.79 -3.23
C GLU A 241 -11.11 7.34 -3.57
N ALA A 242 -10.32 6.37 -3.13
CA ALA A 242 -10.56 4.97 -3.48
C ALA A 242 -10.22 4.00 -2.34
N TRP A 243 -10.92 2.86 -2.31
CA TRP A 243 -10.73 1.78 -1.35
C TRP A 243 -10.59 0.44 -2.07
N ALA A 244 -9.83 -0.48 -1.48
CA ALA A 244 -9.73 -1.87 -1.91
C ALA A 244 -9.18 -2.79 -0.80
N ASP A 245 -9.37 -4.10 -0.96
CA ASP A 245 -8.72 -5.08 -0.08
C ASP A 245 -7.23 -5.24 -0.42
N THR A 246 -6.89 -5.09 -1.71
CA THR A 246 -5.52 -5.23 -2.22
C THR A 246 -5.30 -4.32 -3.41
N LEU A 247 -4.12 -3.70 -3.47
CA LEU A 247 -3.66 -2.89 -4.57
C LEU A 247 -2.26 -3.32 -5.02
N LEU A 248 -2.10 -3.56 -6.32
CA LEU A 248 -0.82 -3.77 -6.98
C LEU A 248 -0.50 -2.53 -7.79
N TYR A 249 0.68 -1.95 -7.56
CA TYR A 249 1.20 -0.82 -8.31
C TYR A 249 2.51 -1.18 -8.99
N TYR A 250 2.52 -1.08 -10.32
CA TYR A 250 3.68 -1.32 -11.16
C TYR A 250 4.29 0.01 -11.55
N ARG A 251 5.46 0.35 -10.98
CA ARG A 251 6.04 1.69 -11.12
C ARG A 251 6.46 2.01 -12.55
N GLY A 252 7.19 1.09 -13.19
CA GLY A 252 7.69 1.27 -14.55
C GLY A 252 6.61 1.68 -15.56
N PRO A 253 5.52 0.91 -15.73
CA PRO A 253 4.41 1.28 -16.62
C PRO A 253 3.37 2.21 -15.99
N ASN A 254 3.51 2.56 -14.70
CA ASN A 254 2.53 3.32 -13.92
C ASN A 254 1.13 2.68 -13.87
N ASN A 255 1.06 1.34 -13.93
CA ASN A 255 -0.22 0.61 -13.92
C ASN A 255 -0.67 0.27 -12.51
N VAL A 256 -1.99 0.23 -12.30
CA VAL A 256 -2.60 -0.11 -11.01
C VAL A 256 -3.63 -1.22 -11.20
N GLU A 257 -3.62 -2.19 -10.29
CA GLU A 257 -4.68 -3.19 -10.17
C GLU A 257 -5.22 -3.20 -8.74
N MET A 258 -6.54 -3.18 -8.59
CA MET A 258 -7.24 -3.21 -7.32
C MET A 258 -8.16 -4.43 -7.27
N PHE A 259 -8.18 -5.12 -6.14
CA PHE A 259 -8.93 -6.36 -5.95
C PHE A 259 -9.77 -6.32 -4.67
N GLY A 260 -10.86 -7.08 -4.68
CA GLY A 260 -11.76 -7.19 -3.53
C GLY A 260 -12.82 -6.10 -3.60
N HIS A 261 -13.16 -5.49 -2.47
CA HIS A 261 -14.15 -4.41 -2.41
C HIS A 261 -13.58 -3.10 -2.98
N VAL A 262 -13.54 -2.97 -4.30
CA VAL A 262 -13.06 -1.75 -4.95
C VAL A 262 -14.15 -0.71 -4.97
N GLU A 263 -13.87 0.45 -4.39
CA GLU A 263 -14.72 1.63 -4.42
C GLU A 263 -13.86 2.82 -4.89
N LEU A 264 -14.39 3.64 -5.79
CA LEU A 264 -13.74 4.84 -6.30
C LEU A 264 -14.76 5.96 -6.34
N LEU A 265 -14.42 7.12 -5.81
CA LEU A 265 -15.21 8.34 -5.85
C LEU A 265 -14.42 9.41 -6.59
N ASP A 266 -15.00 9.99 -7.64
CA ASP A 266 -14.49 11.17 -8.36
C ASP A 266 -15.38 12.38 -8.03
N THR A 267 -14.82 13.31 -7.24
CA THR A 267 -15.53 14.50 -6.77
C THR A 267 -15.67 15.58 -7.85
N THR A 268 -14.88 15.51 -8.92
CA THR A 268 -14.96 16.49 -10.02
C THR A 268 -16.13 16.22 -10.96
N ARG A 269 -16.55 14.95 -11.06
CA ARG A 269 -17.63 14.52 -11.95
C ARG A 269 -18.89 14.09 -11.19
N ASN A 270 -18.84 14.04 -9.86
CA ASN A 270 -19.90 13.45 -9.03
C ASN A 270 -20.24 12.02 -9.49
N VAL A 271 -19.20 11.22 -9.71
CA VAL A 271 -19.34 9.82 -10.14
C VAL A 271 -18.59 8.93 -9.15
N ALA A 272 -19.19 7.80 -8.80
CA ALA A 272 -18.52 6.72 -8.12
C ALA A 272 -18.48 5.45 -8.98
N ALA A 273 -17.57 4.54 -8.68
CA ALA A 273 -17.48 3.23 -9.29
C ALA A 273 -17.23 2.18 -8.20
N VAL A 274 -17.90 1.05 -8.31
CA VAL A 274 -17.71 -0.11 -7.44
C VAL A 274 -17.45 -1.35 -8.29
N ALA A 275 -16.58 -2.25 -7.84
CA ALA A 275 -16.28 -3.50 -8.53
C ALA A 275 -15.52 -4.49 -7.64
N GLY A 276 -15.54 -5.78 -7.99
CA GLY A 276 -14.66 -6.78 -7.39
C GLY A 276 -13.21 -6.76 -7.93
N TYR A 277 -12.99 -6.06 -9.05
CA TYR A 277 -11.69 -5.84 -9.68
C TYR A 277 -11.69 -4.57 -10.55
N MET A 278 -10.63 -3.77 -10.42
CA MET A 278 -10.33 -2.62 -11.26
C MET A 278 -8.90 -2.72 -11.78
N GLN A 279 -8.72 -2.42 -13.07
CA GLN A 279 -7.41 -2.27 -13.69
C GLN A 279 -7.31 -0.91 -14.34
N TYR A 280 -6.22 -0.21 -14.07
CA TYR A 280 -5.82 1.02 -14.74
C TYR A 280 -4.50 0.79 -15.50
N ILE A 281 -4.51 1.12 -16.79
CA ILE A 281 -3.31 1.09 -17.64
C ILE A 281 -3.02 2.51 -18.12
N ASP A 282 -1.90 3.07 -17.65
CA ASP A 282 -1.56 4.48 -17.83
C ASP A 282 -1.34 4.85 -19.30
N SER A 283 -0.50 4.05 -19.98
CA SER A 283 -0.15 4.26 -21.40
C SER A 283 -1.35 4.23 -22.36
N LEU A 284 -2.47 3.66 -21.93
CA LEU A 284 -3.70 3.54 -22.73
C LEU A 284 -4.82 4.45 -22.22
N SER A 285 -4.62 5.15 -21.09
CA SER A 285 -5.69 5.84 -20.35
C SER A 285 -6.95 4.97 -20.26
N PHE A 286 -6.74 3.74 -19.80
CA PHE A 286 -7.71 2.66 -19.86
C PHE A 286 -8.07 2.21 -18.45
N ILE A 287 -9.37 2.12 -18.18
CA ILE A 287 -9.91 1.54 -16.96
C ILE A 287 -10.82 0.39 -17.34
N LYS A 288 -10.67 -0.73 -16.64
CA LYS A 288 -11.55 -1.90 -16.73
C LYS A 288 -12.08 -2.26 -15.36
N LEU A 289 -13.40 -2.37 -15.24
CA LEU A 289 -14.10 -2.84 -14.06
C LEU A 289 -14.77 -4.18 -14.37
N THR A 290 -14.61 -5.15 -13.49
CA THR A 290 -15.25 -6.49 -13.60
C THR A 290 -15.62 -7.03 -12.22
N ARG A 291 -16.32 -8.17 -12.19
CA ARG A 291 -16.83 -8.83 -10.97
C ARG A 291 -17.87 -7.94 -10.28
N GLU A 292 -19.07 -7.95 -10.84
CA GLU A 292 -20.20 -7.12 -10.38
C GLU A 292 -19.90 -5.60 -10.39
N PRO A 293 -19.38 -5.05 -11.50
CA PRO A 293 -19.08 -3.63 -11.57
C PRO A 293 -20.34 -2.78 -11.73
N ALA A 294 -20.35 -1.61 -11.08
CA ALA A 294 -21.33 -0.56 -11.32
C ALA A 294 -20.66 0.82 -11.30
N VAL A 295 -21.12 1.71 -12.18
CA VAL A 295 -20.82 3.15 -12.14
C VAL A 295 -22.06 3.87 -11.63
N ILE A 296 -21.86 4.81 -10.72
CA ILE A 296 -22.89 5.51 -9.97
C ILE A 296 -22.77 6.99 -10.31
N ALA A 297 -23.72 7.53 -11.06
CA ALA A 297 -23.82 8.97 -11.28
C ALA A 297 -24.60 9.60 -10.12
N ILE A 298 -24.04 10.65 -9.52
CA ILE A 298 -24.64 11.38 -8.40
C ILE A 298 -25.11 12.73 -8.94
N SER A 299 -26.41 13.01 -8.79
CA SER A 299 -27.00 14.29 -9.16
C SER A 299 -27.45 15.03 -7.90
N GLU A 300 -27.05 16.29 -7.79
CA GLU A 300 -27.44 17.16 -6.69
C GLU A 300 -28.23 18.35 -7.26
N GLN A 301 -29.50 18.48 -6.85
CA GLN A 301 -30.36 19.61 -7.20
C GLN A 301 -30.90 20.26 -5.92
N GLY A 302 -30.24 21.33 -5.48
CA GLY A 302 -30.54 21.97 -4.19
C GLY A 302 -30.19 21.04 -3.03
N GLU A 303 -31.14 20.79 -2.13
CA GLU A 303 -30.96 19.85 -1.01
C GLU A 303 -31.27 18.38 -1.36
N LYS A 304 -31.68 18.09 -2.61
CA LYS A 304 -32.03 16.73 -3.04
C LYS A 304 -30.85 16.09 -3.75
N ARG A 305 -30.45 14.92 -3.26
CA ARG A 305 -29.43 14.05 -3.86
C ARG A 305 -30.12 12.83 -4.46
N ASP A 306 -29.83 12.55 -5.72
CA ASP A 306 -30.33 11.38 -6.46
C ASP A 306 -29.15 10.62 -7.06
N THR A 307 -29.33 9.32 -7.31
CA THR A 307 -28.27 8.44 -7.84
C THR A 307 -28.79 7.51 -8.94
N ALA A 308 -27.99 7.34 -10.00
CA ALA A 308 -28.26 6.41 -11.08
C ALA A 308 -27.13 5.38 -11.20
N PHE A 309 -27.48 4.10 -11.15
CA PHE A 309 -26.53 2.98 -11.25
C PHE A 309 -26.52 2.40 -12.66
N ILE A 310 -25.33 2.18 -13.20
CA ILE A 310 -25.10 1.53 -14.49
C ILE A 310 -24.19 0.33 -14.23
N GLY A 311 -24.76 -0.87 -14.30
CA GLY A 311 -24.04 -2.14 -14.12
C GLY A 311 -23.89 -2.91 -15.44
N ALA A 312 -22.87 -3.76 -15.51
CA ALA A 312 -22.64 -4.70 -16.61
C ALA A 312 -21.74 -5.86 -16.15
N ASP A 313 -21.49 -6.86 -16.99
CA ASP A 313 -20.47 -7.89 -16.69
C ASP A 313 -19.05 -7.29 -16.73
N THR A 314 -18.84 -6.28 -17.57
CA THR A 314 -17.58 -5.56 -17.72
C THR A 314 -17.88 -4.13 -18.14
N LEU A 315 -17.30 -3.16 -17.43
CA LEU A 315 -17.31 -1.75 -17.82
C LEU A 315 -15.90 -1.35 -18.24
N ILE A 316 -15.79 -0.68 -19.38
CA ILE A 316 -14.53 -0.21 -19.93
C ILE A 316 -14.65 1.29 -20.15
N LEU A 317 -13.68 2.03 -19.61
CA LEU A 317 -13.47 3.43 -19.94
C LEU A 317 -12.14 3.56 -20.69
N ARG A 318 -12.16 4.22 -21.84
CA ARG A 318 -10.97 4.49 -22.64
C ARG A 318 -11.01 5.93 -23.11
N THR A 319 -9.93 6.66 -22.85
CA THR A 319 -9.76 8.03 -23.36
C THR A 319 -8.85 8.00 -24.58
N ILE A 320 -9.35 8.50 -25.71
CA ILE A 320 -8.59 8.58 -26.97
C ILE A 320 -8.58 10.05 -27.41
N PRO A 321 -7.42 10.63 -27.77
CA PRO A 321 -7.36 11.96 -28.34
C PRO A 321 -8.24 12.08 -29.58
N LYS A 322 -8.99 13.17 -29.70
CA LYS A 322 -9.94 13.36 -30.82
C LYS A 322 -9.27 13.26 -32.20
N CYS A 323 -8.00 13.66 -32.31
CA CYS A 323 -7.21 13.55 -33.55
C CYS A 323 -6.95 12.10 -33.99
N ASP A 324 -6.97 11.15 -33.05
CA ASP A 324 -6.69 9.73 -33.31
C ASP A 324 -7.99 8.92 -33.51
N VAL A 325 -9.14 9.55 -33.29
CA VAL A 325 -10.44 8.95 -33.55
C VAL A 325 -10.70 8.96 -35.06
N ALA A 326 -11.02 7.79 -35.63
CA ALA A 326 -11.32 7.68 -37.04
C ALA A 326 -12.50 8.58 -37.43
N LYS A 327 -12.38 9.28 -38.57
CA LYS A 327 -13.39 10.25 -39.03
C LYS A 327 -14.82 9.68 -39.10
N TYR A 328 -14.96 8.43 -39.53
CA TYR A 328 -16.27 7.78 -39.61
C TYR A 328 -16.95 7.65 -38.25
N GLU A 329 -16.19 7.44 -37.16
CA GLU A 329 -16.73 7.31 -35.81
C GLU A 329 -17.22 8.67 -35.30
N ILE A 330 -16.50 9.74 -35.65
CA ILE A 330 -16.93 11.11 -35.37
C ILE A 330 -18.26 11.39 -36.08
N ASP A 331 -18.36 11.08 -37.37
CA ASP A 331 -19.58 11.28 -38.16
C ASP A 331 -20.76 10.44 -37.62
N ALA A 332 -20.51 9.19 -37.23
CA ALA A 332 -21.50 8.33 -36.58
C ALA A 332 -21.94 8.87 -35.22
N SER A 333 -21.01 9.42 -34.41
CA SER A 333 -21.34 10.02 -33.10
C SER A 333 -22.24 11.24 -33.23
N LEU A 334 -22.04 12.08 -34.25
CA LEU A 334 -22.89 13.24 -34.53
C LEU A 334 -24.32 12.83 -34.92
N THR A 335 -24.46 11.70 -35.61
CA THR A 335 -25.77 11.13 -35.94
C THR A 335 -26.49 10.65 -34.68
N ARG A 336 -25.82 9.87 -33.83
CA ARG A 336 -26.36 9.41 -32.54
C ARG A 336 -26.77 10.56 -31.62
N LEU A 337 -25.98 11.64 -31.58
CA LEU A 337 -26.29 12.82 -30.77
C LEU A 337 -27.57 13.53 -31.23
N LYS A 338 -27.81 13.61 -32.55
CA LYS A 338 -29.06 14.16 -33.09
C LYS A 338 -30.26 13.32 -32.68
N GLU A 339 -30.10 11.99 -32.65
CA GLU A 339 -31.16 11.06 -32.25
C GLU A 339 -31.45 11.11 -30.73
N ILE A 340 -30.43 11.26 -29.89
CA ILE A 340 -30.57 11.37 -28.42
C ILE A 340 -31.34 12.62 -27.98
N ASN A 341 -31.20 13.73 -28.71
CA ASN A 341 -31.87 14.99 -28.38
C ASN A 341 -33.36 15.00 -28.74
N VAL A 342 -33.88 13.91 -29.30
CA VAL A 342 -35.30 13.77 -29.61
C VAL A 342 -35.99 13.08 -28.44
N ASP A 343 -37.02 13.72 -27.87
CA ASP A 343 -37.82 13.09 -26.82
C ASP A 343 -38.51 11.84 -27.39
N PRO A 344 -38.10 10.63 -26.98
CA PRO A 344 -38.58 9.39 -27.59
C PRO A 344 -40.06 9.16 -27.27
N VAL A 345 -40.56 9.69 -26.14
CA VAL A 345 -41.97 9.56 -25.76
C VAL A 345 -42.84 10.43 -26.67
N THR A 346 -42.39 11.66 -26.95
CA THR A 346 -43.11 12.59 -27.83
C THR A 346 -43.11 12.10 -29.27
N GLU A 347 -41.97 11.61 -29.79
CA GLU A 347 -41.91 11.01 -31.13
C GLU A 347 -42.76 9.75 -31.27
N TYR A 348 -42.74 8.87 -30.26
CA TYR A 348 -43.59 7.68 -30.24
C TYR A 348 -45.08 8.06 -30.29
N ARG A 349 -45.49 9.03 -29.46
CA ARG A 349 -46.87 9.55 -29.46
C ARG A 349 -47.25 10.19 -30.79
N ARG A 350 -46.34 10.93 -31.42
CA ARG A 350 -46.55 11.53 -32.76
C ARG A 350 -46.78 10.46 -33.82
N LYS A 351 -45.90 9.45 -33.89
CA LYS A 351 -46.02 8.34 -34.84
C LYS A 351 -47.30 7.51 -34.62
N ALA A 352 -47.68 7.28 -33.37
CA ALA A 352 -48.94 6.60 -33.05
C ALA A 352 -50.17 7.41 -33.51
N ALA A 353 -50.16 8.73 -33.33
CA ALA A 353 -51.25 9.61 -33.77
C ALA A 353 -51.35 9.70 -35.31
N GLU A 354 -50.21 9.72 -36.01
CA GLU A 354 -50.18 9.69 -37.48
C GLU A 354 -50.67 8.35 -38.03
N ALA A 355 -50.28 7.23 -37.43
CA ALA A 355 -50.78 5.91 -37.79
C ALA A 355 -52.29 5.78 -37.55
N ALA A 356 -52.80 6.33 -36.45
CA ALA A 356 -54.24 6.37 -36.17
C ALA A 356 -55.01 7.19 -37.22
N LYS A 357 -54.50 8.37 -37.59
CA LYS A 357 -55.11 9.20 -38.66
C LYS A 357 -55.08 8.51 -40.03
N ALA A 358 -53.98 7.83 -40.36
CA ALA A 358 -53.87 7.07 -41.60
C ALA A 358 -54.85 5.89 -41.63
N ALA A 359 -55.02 5.18 -40.51
CA ALA A 359 -55.99 4.11 -40.38
C ALA A 359 -57.45 4.62 -40.47
N GLU A 360 -57.75 5.78 -39.89
CA GLU A 360 -59.05 6.43 -40.02
C GLU A 360 -59.34 6.87 -41.46
N GLU A 361 -58.33 7.40 -42.17
CA GLU A 361 -58.48 7.79 -43.57
C GLU A 361 -58.62 6.58 -44.50
N GLU A 362 -57.90 5.49 -44.23
CA GLU A 362 -58.04 4.23 -44.96
C GLU A 362 -59.41 3.57 -44.69
N ALA A 363 -59.90 3.60 -43.45
CA ALA A 363 -61.25 3.15 -43.10
C ALA A 363 -62.32 4.01 -43.79
N ARG A 364 -62.12 5.33 -43.87
CA ARG A 364 -63.04 6.25 -44.58
C ARG A 364 -63.06 5.98 -46.08
N LYS A 365 -61.90 5.72 -46.70
CA LYS A 365 -61.83 5.34 -48.13
C LYS A 365 -62.49 3.99 -48.41
N LYS A 366 -62.33 3.00 -47.53
CA LYS A 366 -63.05 1.71 -47.65
C LYS A 366 -64.57 1.87 -47.51
N LEU A 367 -65.02 2.73 -46.61
CA LEU A 367 -66.45 3.09 -46.47
C LEU A 367 -66.98 3.84 -47.70
N GLU A 368 -66.19 4.71 -48.32
CA GLU A 368 -66.55 5.43 -49.56
C GLU A 368 -66.54 4.51 -50.80
N GLU A 369 -65.73 3.44 -50.81
CA GLU A 369 -65.70 2.43 -51.87
C GLU A 369 -66.83 1.39 -51.77
N GLU A 370 -67.28 1.05 -50.56
CA GLU A 370 -68.35 0.06 -50.33
C GLU A 370 -69.78 0.66 -50.44
N ASP A 371 -69.97 1.98 -50.29
CA ASP A 371 -71.25 2.66 -50.50
C ASP A 371 -71.07 4.09 -51.06
N PRO A 372 -71.26 4.32 -52.38
CA PRO A 372 -71.04 5.62 -53.01
C PRO A 372 -72.06 6.71 -52.61
N ASN A 373 -73.02 6.41 -51.73
CA ASN A 373 -73.99 7.39 -51.22
C ASN A 373 -73.82 7.76 -49.74
N ALA A 374 -72.75 7.31 -49.07
CA ALA A 374 -72.50 7.68 -47.66
C ALA A 374 -71.99 9.13 -47.46
N ALA A 375 -71.59 9.82 -48.54
CA ALA A 375 -71.02 11.17 -48.47
C ALA A 375 -72.03 12.32 -48.21
N MET A 376 -73.34 12.03 -48.07
CA MET A 376 -74.36 13.02 -47.70
C MET A 376 -75.05 12.68 -46.37
N ALA A 377 -74.27 12.48 -45.30
CA ALA A 377 -74.79 12.48 -43.93
C ALA A 377 -73.89 13.23 -42.94
N SER A 378 -73.05 14.15 -43.42
CA SER A 378 -72.19 14.99 -42.58
C SER A 378 -72.49 16.48 -42.76
N ASP A 379 -73.76 16.89 -42.67
CA ASP A 379 -74.06 18.29 -42.35
C ASP A 379 -75.48 18.43 -41.76
N LYS A 380 -75.57 18.32 -40.43
CA LYS A 380 -76.55 18.99 -39.53
C LYS A 380 -76.58 18.32 -38.16
N GLY A 381 -76.21 19.05 -37.11
CA GLY A 381 -76.61 18.70 -35.74
C GLY A 381 -75.64 19.13 -34.65
N ALA A 382 -75.67 20.40 -34.28
CA ALA A 382 -75.06 20.88 -33.05
C ALA A 382 -75.81 20.37 -31.79
N SER A 383 -75.03 20.15 -30.73
CA SER A 383 -75.38 20.08 -29.30
C SER A 383 -76.00 18.78 -28.73
N SER A 384 -75.25 18.08 -27.88
CA SER A 384 -75.48 18.07 -26.42
C SER A 384 -74.45 17.22 -25.65
N ALA A 385 -73.88 17.89 -24.64
CA ALA A 385 -73.20 17.47 -23.41
C ALA A 385 -72.98 15.98 -23.04
N ALA A 386 -71.74 15.67 -22.62
CA ALA A 386 -71.41 15.09 -21.30
C ALA A 386 -69.92 15.30 -20.96
N LYS A 387 -69.62 15.88 -19.78
CA LYS A 387 -68.27 16.04 -19.16
C LYS A 387 -67.82 14.74 -18.45
N PRO A 388 -66.52 14.58 -18.07
CA PRO A 388 -66.05 15.03 -16.74
C PRO A 388 -64.71 15.83 -16.79
N VAL A 389 -64.55 16.91 -16.01
CA VAL A 389 -63.81 17.01 -14.71
C VAL A 389 -62.33 16.67 -14.85
N GLY A 390 -61.35 17.52 -14.54
CA GLY A 390 -61.28 18.88 -14.00
C GLY A 390 -59.80 19.13 -13.67
N ASN A 391 -59.21 20.19 -14.23
CA ASN A 391 -57.86 20.65 -13.90
C ASN A 391 -57.99 22.09 -13.41
N GLN A 392 -57.49 22.38 -12.20
CA GLN A 392 -57.33 23.73 -11.70
C GLN A 392 -55.92 23.93 -11.16
N THR A 393 -55.19 24.79 -11.86
CA THR A 393 -54.02 25.53 -11.39
C THR A 393 -54.45 26.95 -10.98
N GLY A 394 -53.90 27.49 -9.91
CA GLY A 394 -53.86 28.95 -9.67
C GLY A 394 -54.01 29.35 -8.20
N GLY A 395 -52.92 29.83 -7.59
CA GLY A 395 -52.82 30.14 -6.16
C GLY A 395 -53.32 31.53 -5.74
N ALA A 396 -53.24 31.81 -4.43
CA ALA A 396 -52.88 33.12 -3.85
C ALA A 396 -52.95 33.15 -2.30
N ILE A 397 -51.82 33.54 -1.72
CA ILE A 397 -51.67 34.49 -0.59
C ILE A 397 -52.04 34.01 0.84
N GLY A 398 -50.99 33.71 1.63
CA GLY A 398 -50.98 33.76 3.09
C GLY A 398 -49.63 34.28 3.60
N LYS A 399 -49.64 35.41 4.33
CA LYS A 399 -48.48 36.09 4.94
C LYS A 399 -47.70 35.18 5.90
N PRO A 400 -46.37 35.36 6.10
CA PRO A 400 -45.70 34.89 7.29
C PRO A 400 -45.56 36.01 8.34
N MET A 401 -45.88 35.66 9.58
CA MET A 401 -45.64 36.42 10.80
C MET A 401 -44.34 35.89 11.44
N GLY A 402 -43.65 36.76 12.18
CA GLY A 402 -42.22 36.65 12.46
C GLY A 402 -41.75 35.64 13.53
N SER A 403 -40.41 35.59 13.62
CA SER A 403 -39.55 34.95 14.63
C SER A 403 -39.53 33.41 14.57
N ARG A 404 -38.40 32.71 14.73
CA ARG A 404 -37.27 32.92 15.65
C ARG A 404 -36.11 32.04 15.17
N ARG A 405 -34.86 32.53 15.27
CA ARG A 405 -33.66 31.69 15.14
C ARG A 405 -33.68 30.59 16.21
N GLN A 406 -33.45 29.34 15.80
CA GLN A 406 -32.87 28.31 16.65
C GLN A 406 -31.74 27.63 15.87
N SER A 407 -30.55 27.74 16.43
CA SER A 407 -29.32 27.06 16.05
C SER A 407 -29.29 25.63 16.63
N LEU A 408 -28.45 24.78 16.00
CA LEU A 408 -27.76 23.55 16.46
C LEU A 408 -28.22 22.23 15.82
N PRO A 409 -27.37 21.17 15.76
CA PRO A 409 -25.91 21.13 15.50
C PRO A 409 -25.52 20.08 14.42
N ALA A 410 -24.25 20.05 14.03
CA ALA A 410 -23.64 18.99 13.22
C ALA A 410 -23.54 17.67 14.00
N PRO A 411 -23.69 16.49 13.37
CA PRO A 411 -23.23 15.22 13.93
C PRO A 411 -21.92 14.78 13.26
N TRP A 412 -21.18 13.91 13.94
CA TRP A 412 -19.93 13.23 13.54
C TRP A 412 -18.61 13.87 14.00
N ASP A 413 -18.52 14.08 15.31
CA ASP A 413 -17.31 13.71 16.07
C ASP A 413 -17.80 12.81 17.21
N ASP A 414 -17.53 11.50 17.09
CA ASP A 414 -17.43 10.53 18.19
C ASP A 414 -17.12 9.17 17.57
N PHE A 415 -15.84 8.79 17.56
CA PHE A 415 -15.27 7.50 18.00
C PHE A 415 -13.86 7.31 17.42
N TYR A 416 -12.88 7.52 18.32
CA TYR A 416 -11.44 7.22 18.29
C TYR A 416 -10.48 8.18 17.61
#